data_AF-A0A3D3HZR8-F1
#
_entry.id   AF-A0A3D3HZR8-F1
#
_cell.length_a   1.000
_cell.length_b   1.000
_cell.length_c   1.000
_cell.angle_alpha   90.00
_cell.angle_beta   90.00
_cell.angle_gamma   90.00
#
_symmetry.space_group_name_H-M   'P 1'
#
loop_
_entity.id
_entity.type
_entity.pdbx_description
1 polymer ?
#
loop_
_entity_poly.entity_id
_entity_poly.type
_entity_poly.pdbx_seq_one_letter_code
_entity_poly.pdbx_strand_id
1 'polypeptide(L)' 'GAERDKYLYAIARQIQKHARLFAVLESMDNGKPIRETRDVDVPLVARHFYYHAGWATLAEEEYPHHGPVGVCGQII' A
#
# COMPACT_ATOMS: atom_id res chain seq x y z
N GLY A 1 2.82 3.16 17.46
CA GLY A 1 2.78 3.20 15.97
C GLY A 1 3.98 2.56 15.27
N ALA A 2 5.17 2.68 15.84
CA ALA A 2 6.48 2.41 15.22
C ALA A 2 6.86 0.96 14.85
N GLU A 3 5.96 0.00 15.04
CA GLU A 3 6.12 -1.35 14.45
C GLU A 3 5.24 -1.50 13.20
N ARG A 4 4.05 -0.89 13.19
CA ARG A 4 3.12 -0.97 12.05
C ARG A 4 3.67 -0.22 10.84
N ASP A 5 4.33 0.92 11.06
CA ASP A 5 5.02 1.68 10.02
C ASP A 5 6.10 0.84 9.31
N LYS A 6 6.91 0.07 10.05
CA LYS A 6 7.94 -0.82 9.50
C LYS A 6 7.33 -1.86 8.57
N TYR A 7 6.21 -2.47 8.97
CA TYR A 7 5.50 -3.43 8.13
C TYR A 7 4.92 -2.77 6.86
N LEU A 8 4.24 -1.63 6.99
CA LEU A 8 3.68 -0.91 5.84
C LEU A 8 4.77 -0.43 4.86
N TYR A 9 5.88 0.09 5.40
CA TYR A 9 7.05 0.48 4.62
C TYR A 9 7.68 -0.73 3.92
N ALA A 10 7.81 -1.86 4.61
CA ALA A 10 8.35 -3.09 4.02
C ALA A 10 7.46 -3.62 2.88
N ILE A 11 6.12 -3.57 3.03
CA ILE A 11 5.17 -3.91 1.96
C ILE A 11 5.39 -3.02 0.74
N ALA A 12 5.48 -1.70 0.92
CA ALA A 12 5.76 -0.76 -0.16
C ALA A 12 7.08 -1.08 -0.89
N ARG A 13 8.12 -1.44 -0.14
CA ARG A 13 9.42 -1.86 -0.69
C ARG A 13 9.32 -3.15 -1.50
N GLN A 14 8.56 -4.15 -1.04
CA GLN A 14 8.35 -5.38 -1.80
C GLN A 14 7.55 -5.14 -3.08
N ILE A 15 6.52 -4.29 -3.03
CA ILE A 15 5.77 -3.90 -4.23
C ILE A 15 6.69 -3.23 -5.25
N GLN A 16 7.53 -2.28 -4.83
CA GLN A 16 8.50 -1.64 -5.72
C GLN A 16 9.52 -2.63 -6.29
N LYS A 17 10.08 -3.51 -5.45
CA LYS A 17 11.03 -4.54 -5.87
C LYS A 17 10.43 -5.47 -6.93
N HIS A 18 9.15 -5.79 -6.81
CA HIS A 18 8.42 -6.68 -7.70
C HIS A 18 7.50 -5.92 -8.69
N ALA A 19 7.71 -4.62 -8.91
CA ALA A 19 6.76 -3.78 -9.63
C ALA A 19 6.45 -4.27 -11.05
N ARG A 20 7.48 -4.77 -11.75
CA ARG A 20 7.30 -5.35 -13.10
C ARG A 20 6.44 -6.61 -13.08
N LEU A 21 6.59 -7.46 -12.07
CA LEU A 21 5.79 -8.67 -11.92
C LEU A 21 4.32 -8.30 -11.72
N PHE A 22 4.03 -7.37 -10.79
CA PHE A 22 2.67 -6.92 -10.53
C PHE A 22 2.02 -6.26 -11.75
N ALA A 23 2.75 -5.41 -12.48
CA ALA A 23 2.21 -4.73 -13.66
C ALA A 23 1.83 -5.70 -14.78
N VAL A 24 2.64 -6.74 -15.00
CA VAL A 24 2.37 -7.78 -16.00
C VAL A 24 1.18 -8.63 -15.56
N LEU A 25 1.13 -9.05 -14.30
CA LEU A 25 0.06 -9.89 -13.78
C LEU A 25 -1.30 -9.17 -13.85
N GLU A 26 -1.37 -7.91 -13.43
CA GLU A 26 -2.59 -7.08 -13.54
C GLU A 26 -3.02 -6.87 -14.99
N SER A 27 -2.06 -6.67 -15.91
CA SER A 27 -2.36 -6.51 -17.34
C SER A 27 -2.91 -7.80 -17.96
N MET A 28 -2.42 -8.96 -17.53
CA MET A 28 -2.90 -10.27 -17.99
C MET A 28 -4.28 -10.62 -17.45
N ASP A 29 -4.55 -10.29 -16.18
CA ASP A 29 -5.80 -10.65 -15.51
C ASP A 29 -6.95 -9.71 -15.90
N ASN A 30 -6.68 -8.40 -15.93
CA ASN A 30 -7.69 -7.36 -16.15
C ASN A 30 -7.74 -6.87 -17.61
N GLY A 31 -6.74 -7.21 -18.44
CA GLY A 31 -6.66 -6.78 -19.83
C GLY A 31 -6.26 -5.32 -20.05
N LYS A 32 -5.86 -4.60 -18.98
CA LYS A 32 -5.38 -3.22 -19.07
C LYS A 32 -4.10 -3.12 -19.90
N PRO A 33 -3.86 -2.01 -20.63
CA PRO A 33 -2.57 -1.78 -21.27
C PRO A 33 -1.44 -1.80 -20.23
N ILE A 34 -0.37 -2.54 -20.51
CA ILE A 34 0.79 -2.66 -19.60
C ILE A 34 1.39 -1.31 -19.20
N ARG A 35 1.23 -0.28 -20.02
CA ARG A 35 1.67 1.08 -19.71
C ARG A 35 0.89 1.67 -18.53
N GLU A 36 -0.42 1.45 -18.48
CA GLU A 36 -1.28 1.95 -17.41
C GLU A 36 -0.96 1.26 -16.08
N THR A 37 -0.88 -0.07 -16.07
CA THR A 37 -0.58 -0.81 -14.84
C THR A 37 0.83 -0.52 -14.31
N ARG A 38 1.81 -0.34 -15.20
CA ARG A 38 3.20 -0.04 -14.84
C ARG A 38 3.40 1.40 -14.38
N ASP A 39 2.82 2.37 -15.09
CA ASP A 39 3.13 3.79 -14.88
C ASP A 39 2.16 4.47 -13.90
N VAL A 40 0.99 3.86 -13.64
CA VAL A 40 -0.05 4.41 -12.77
C VAL A 40 -0.35 3.46 -11.60
N ASP A 41 -0.92 2.29 -11.87
CA ASP A 41 -1.51 1.44 -10.81
C ASP A 41 -0.46 1.00 -9.78
N VAL A 42 0.59 0.30 -10.22
CA VAL A 42 1.60 -0.25 -9.29
C VAL A 42 2.34 0.85 -8.51
N PRO A 43 2.78 1.97 -9.13
CA PRO A 43 3.34 3.09 -8.40
C PRO A 43 2.38 3.69 -7.35
N LEU A 44 1.09 3.82 -7.67
CA LEU A 44 0.09 4.36 -6.74
C LEU A 44 -0.15 3.42 -5.55
N VAL A 45 -0.16 2.10 -5.77
CA VAL A 45 -0.26 1.13 -4.67
C VAL A 45 0.95 1.25 -3.74
N ALA A 46 2.18 1.28 -4.28
CA ALA A 46 3.38 1.46 -3.45
C ALA A 46 3.34 2.79 -2.67
N ARG A 47 2.94 3.88 -3.34
CA ARG A 47 2.77 5.20 -2.70
C ARG A 47 1.74 5.16 -1.57
N HIS A 48 0.63 4.44 -1.75
CA HIS A 48 -0.41 4.29 -0.74
C HIS A 48 0.18 3.70 0.56
N PHE A 49 0.95 2.62 0.46
CA PHE A 49 1.60 2.02 1.63
C PHE A 49 2.65 2.94 2.26
N TYR A 50 3.48 3.63 1.47
CA TYR A 50 4.45 4.57 2.04
C TYR A 50 3.79 5.72 2.79
N TYR A 51 2.74 6.30 2.23
CA TYR A 51 2.03 7.40 2.85
C TYR A 51 1.41 6.98 4.19
N HIS A 52 0.75 5.82 4.22
CA HIS A 52 0.11 5.32 5.44
C HIS A 52 1.11 4.78 6.48
N ALA A 53 2.32 4.37 6.06
CA ALA A 53 3.39 4.05 7.00
C ALA A 53 3.72 5.26 7.90
N GLY A 54 3.84 6.47 7.32
CA GLY A 54 4.08 7.69 8.09
C GLY A 54 2.94 8.01 9.06
N TRP A 55 1.69 7.85 8.62
CA TRP A 55 0.53 8.01 9.51
C TRP A 55 0.52 7.00 10.66
N ALA A 56 0.96 5.76 10.45
CA ALA A 56 1.04 4.78 11.51
C ALA A 56 1.99 5.19 12.64
N THR A 57 3.05 5.94 12.33
CA THR A 57 3.96 6.54 13.31
C THR A 57 3.30 7.68 14.08
N LEU A 58 2.61 8.60 13.36
CA LEU A 58 2.03 9.82 13.93
C LEU A 58 0.69 9.62 14.65
N ALA A 59 -0.03 8.53 14.38
CA ALA A 59 -1.43 8.38 14.80
C ALA A 59 -1.66 8.51 16.31
N GLU A 60 -0.73 8.05 17.15
CA GLU A 60 -0.88 8.13 18.61
C GLU A 60 -0.75 9.57 19.14
N GLU A 61 0.04 10.41 18.45
CA GLU A 61 0.25 11.83 18.80
C GLU A 61 -0.85 12.72 18.20
N GLU A 62 -1.14 12.54 16.91
CA GLU A 62 -2.12 13.37 16.18
C GLU A 62 -3.57 13.00 16.52
N TYR A 63 -3.82 11.76 16.96
CA TYR A 63 -5.16 11.26 17.29
C TYR A 63 -5.20 10.52 18.64
N PRO A 64 -4.89 11.19 19.77
CA PRO A 64 -4.68 10.55 21.07
C PRO A 64 -5.93 9.88 21.67
N HIS A 65 -7.13 10.23 21.18
CA HIS A 65 -8.40 9.64 21.61
C HIS A 65 -8.99 8.64 20.61
N HIS A 66 -8.24 8.32 19.56
CA HIS A 66 -8.67 7.35 18.56
C HIS A 66 -7.95 6.02 18.77
N GLY A 67 -8.67 4.93 18.50
CA GLY A 67 -8.15 3.59 18.56
C GLY A 67 -8.52 2.80 17.30
N PRO A 68 -7.90 1.63 17.10
CA PRO A 68 -8.32 0.73 16.04
C PRO A 68 -9.78 0.31 16.25
N VAL A 69 -10.57 0.31 15.17
CA VAL A 69 -11.97 -0.16 15.19
C VAL A 69 -12.09 -1.68 15.39
N GLY A 70 -10.98 -2.41 15.34
CA GLY A 70 -10.94 -3.86 15.45
C GLY A 70 -10.91 -4.53 14.08
N VAL A 71 -11.88 -5.41 13.81
CA VAL A 71 -11.94 -6.19 12.57
C VAL A 71 -12.61 -5.38 11.45
N CYS A 72 -11.98 -5.32 10.28
CA CYS A 72 -12.51 -4.67 9.08
C CYS A 72 -12.80 -5.73 8.00
N GLY A 73 -14.05 -5.83 7.54
CA GLY A 73 -14.41 -6.64 6.37
C GLY A 73 -14.13 -5.90 5.07
N GLN A 74 -13.25 -6.44 4.21
CA GLN A 74 -12.92 -5.86 2.90
C GLN A 74 -13.39 -6.82 1.79
N ILE A 75 -14.13 -6.30 0.80
CA ILE A 75 -14.51 -7.01 -0.42
C ILE A 75 -13.70 -6.39 -1.55
N ILE A 76 -12.98 -7.22 -2.30
CA ILE A 76 -12.02 -6.82 -3.36
C ILE A 76 -12.50 -7.42 -4.67
#